data_AF-A0A2S7L160-F1
#
_entry.id   AF-A0A2S7L160-F1
#
_cell.length_a   1.000
_cell.length_b   1.000
_cell.length_c   1.000
_cell.angle_alpha   90.00
_cell.angle_beta   90.00
_cell.angle_gamma   90.00
#
_symmetry.space_group_name_H-M   'P 1'
#
loop_
_entity.id
_entity.type
_entity.pdbx_description
1 polymer ?
#
loop_
_entity_poly.entity_id
_entity_poly.type
_entity_poly.pdbx_seq_one_letter_code
_entity_poly.pdbx_strand_id
1 'polypeptide(L)'
;MSKIEELIIKSEHSIEESKQTYGQAENILLDEIGLQSFILSKDPVNIKSFKNSFVTSGRLDAEYYQLKYEQVVNKVKTKPYDTLENLVEIDKSIEPGSKNYVENGLPFMRVADLSKNGLSEPQKYISKYFIKENQDKINDLKPKKGTILFSKDGSVGIAYHLRKNYNGITSSAILHLKVKDKSKIIPEYLTLALNSKVVQMQAERDAGGSIILHWRVGEIENVVVPIIDFGKQQQIANLIEQSFSLKKQSEHLLEVAKTAVEIVIEENEQIAFKYINNQLNTNG
;
A
#
# COMPACT_ATOMS: atom_id res chain seq x y z
N MET A 1 24.88 -5.45 28.63
CA MET A 1 24.64 -4.43 27.58
C MET A 1 25.01 -4.81 26.13
N SER A 2 26.17 -5.40 25.81
CA SER A 2 26.63 -5.56 24.40
C SER A 2 25.67 -6.34 23.47
N LYS A 3 25.04 -7.42 23.93
CA LYS A 3 24.15 -8.24 23.07
C LYS A 3 22.86 -7.53 22.66
N ILE A 4 22.28 -6.71 23.54
CA ILE A 4 21.07 -5.95 23.23
C ILE A 4 21.40 -4.85 22.24
N GLU A 5 22.53 -4.15 22.45
CA GLU A 5 23.05 -3.16 21.52
C GLU A 5 23.32 -3.75 20.12
N GLU A 6 23.93 -4.93 20.05
CA GLU A 6 24.14 -5.65 18.78
C GLU A 6 22.82 -5.95 18.05
N LEU A 7 21.75 -6.32 18.76
CA LEU A 7 20.43 -6.55 18.15
C LEU A 7 19.84 -5.26 17.58
N ILE A 8 19.99 -4.14 18.29
CA ILE A 8 19.51 -2.83 17.84
C ILE A 8 20.28 -2.42 16.58
N ILE A 9 21.61 -2.53 16.58
CA ILE A 9 22.43 -2.21 15.40
C ILE A 9 22.06 -3.09 14.20
N LYS A 10 21.87 -4.40 14.40
CA LYS A 10 21.44 -5.32 13.33
C LYS A 10 20.03 -4.98 12.82
N SER A 11 19.14 -4.58 13.71
CA SER A 11 17.79 -4.14 13.35
C SER A 11 17.84 -2.88 12.48
N GLU A 12 18.62 -1.87 12.88
CA GLU A 12 18.82 -0.63 12.14
C GLU A 12 19.44 -0.87 10.76
N HIS A 13 20.44 -1.75 10.68
CA HIS A 13 21.02 -2.17 9.40
C HIS A 13 19.97 -2.83 8.50
N SER A 14 19.21 -3.80 9.04
CA SER A 14 18.21 -4.55 8.28
C SER A 14 17.10 -3.64 7.72
N ILE A 15 16.65 -2.64 8.49
CA ILE A 15 15.64 -1.69 8.00
C ILE A 15 16.21 -0.73 6.94
N GLU A 16 17.48 -0.36 7.04
CA GLU A 16 18.13 0.48 6.03
C GLU A 16 18.31 -0.28 4.71
N GLU A 17 18.80 -1.52 4.77
CA GLU A 17 18.87 -2.41 3.60
C GLU A 17 17.48 -2.65 2.98
N SER A 18 16.45 -2.82 3.82
CA SER A 18 15.07 -2.93 3.36
C SER A 18 14.65 -1.72 2.53
N LYS A 19 14.92 -0.50 3.00
CA LYS A 19 14.58 0.75 2.28
C LYS A 19 15.36 0.86 0.98
N GLN A 20 16.65 0.56 1.00
CA GLN A 20 17.50 0.60 -0.19
C GLN A 20 17.01 -0.39 -1.25
N THR A 21 16.68 -1.62 -0.84
CA THR A 21 16.15 -2.67 -1.73
C THR A 21 14.80 -2.25 -2.35
N TYR A 22 13.91 -1.64 -1.56
CA TYR A 22 12.66 -1.10 -2.09
C TYR A 22 12.92 0.04 -3.10
N GLY A 23 13.84 0.95 -2.78
CA GLY A 23 14.23 2.05 -3.66
C GLY A 23 14.85 1.57 -4.97
N GLN A 24 15.58 0.45 -4.98
CA GLN A 24 16.06 -0.19 -6.21
C GLN A 24 14.89 -0.63 -7.09
N ALA A 25 13.85 -1.22 -6.52
CA ALA A 25 12.65 -1.62 -7.26
C ALA A 25 11.92 -0.39 -7.85
N GLU A 26 11.79 0.70 -7.07
CA GLU A 26 11.24 1.98 -7.55
C GLU A 26 12.05 2.55 -8.73
N ASN A 27 13.39 2.55 -8.62
CA ASN A 27 14.27 3.04 -9.68
C ASN A 27 14.16 2.21 -10.97
N ILE A 28 14.07 0.88 -10.87
CA ILE A 28 13.87 0.03 -12.06
C ILE A 28 12.56 0.42 -12.76
N LEU A 29 11.45 0.56 -12.01
CA LEU A 29 10.18 0.98 -12.59
C LEU A 29 10.30 2.35 -13.27
N LEU A 30 10.90 3.33 -12.60
CA LEU A 30 11.06 4.69 -13.12
C LEU A 30 11.93 4.75 -14.38
N ASP A 31 12.98 3.94 -14.46
CA ASP A 31 13.80 3.80 -15.67
C ASP A 31 13.01 3.14 -16.81
N GLU A 32 12.34 2.02 -16.53
CA GLU A 32 11.51 1.28 -17.49
C GLU A 32 10.34 2.11 -18.04
N ILE A 33 9.89 3.16 -17.34
CA ILE A 33 8.87 4.09 -17.85
C ILE A 33 9.43 5.44 -18.29
N GLY A 34 10.74 5.63 -18.21
CA GLY A 34 11.44 6.83 -18.64
C GLY A 34 11.10 8.07 -17.80
N LEU A 35 10.87 7.89 -16.50
CA LEU A 35 10.55 8.95 -15.54
C LEU A 35 11.67 9.28 -14.56
N GLN A 36 12.80 8.55 -14.57
CA GLN A 36 13.92 8.77 -13.64
C GLN A 36 14.46 10.21 -13.66
N SER A 37 14.51 10.84 -14.83
CA SER A 37 15.00 12.22 -15.02
C SER A 37 13.93 13.16 -15.59
N PHE A 38 12.65 12.83 -15.39
CA PHE A 38 11.57 13.59 -15.99
C PHE A 38 11.31 14.90 -15.25
N ILE A 39 11.49 16.01 -15.96
CA ILE A 39 11.24 17.34 -15.43
C ILE A 39 9.79 17.69 -15.65
N LEU A 40 9.04 17.85 -14.56
CA LEU A 40 7.65 18.29 -14.60
C LEU A 40 7.57 19.76 -14.99
N SER A 41 6.61 20.09 -15.85
CA SER A 41 6.24 21.47 -16.09
C SER A 41 5.79 22.11 -14.78
N LYS A 42 6.31 23.31 -14.53
CA LYS A 42 5.87 24.22 -13.47
C LYS A 42 5.04 25.36 -14.05
N ASP A 43 4.63 25.24 -15.31
CA ASP A 43 3.85 26.28 -15.98
C ASP A 43 2.49 26.38 -15.29
N PRO A 44 2.09 27.59 -14.87
CA PRO A 44 0.86 27.77 -14.12
C PRO A 44 -0.39 27.73 -15.01
N VAL A 45 -0.22 27.67 -16.33
CA VAL A 45 -1.31 27.80 -17.31
C VAL A 45 -1.40 26.56 -18.18
N ASN A 46 -2.60 25.98 -18.24
CA ASN A 46 -2.97 24.94 -19.20
C ASN A 46 -4.27 25.34 -19.89
N ILE A 47 -4.25 25.47 -21.22
CA ILE A 47 -5.43 25.90 -22.00
C ILE A 47 -6.18 24.66 -22.48
N LYS A 48 -7.46 24.56 -22.09
CA LYS A 48 -8.37 23.49 -22.53
C LYS A 48 -9.61 24.07 -23.19
N SER A 49 -10.00 23.50 -24.33
CA SER A 49 -11.29 23.83 -24.92
C SER A 49 -12.42 23.28 -24.05
N PHE A 50 -13.54 23.99 -23.99
CA PHE A 50 -14.71 23.59 -23.20
C PHE A 50 -15.18 22.14 -23.51
N LYS A 51 -15.13 21.75 -24.78
CA LYS A 51 -15.45 20.39 -25.25
C LYS A 51 -14.53 19.33 -24.65
N ASN A 52 -13.22 19.61 -24.58
CA ASN A 52 -12.21 18.66 -24.09
C ASN A 52 -11.96 18.76 -22.58
N SER A 53 -12.60 19.73 -21.89
CA SER A 53 -12.56 19.88 -20.43
C SER A 53 -13.92 19.55 -19.82
N PHE A 54 -14.75 20.55 -19.54
CA PHE A 54 -15.97 20.45 -18.76
C PHE A 54 -16.96 19.42 -19.30
N VAL A 55 -17.13 19.34 -20.62
CA VAL A 55 -18.05 18.35 -21.23
C VAL A 55 -17.58 16.91 -20.99
N THR A 56 -16.27 16.68 -20.87
CA THR A 56 -15.69 15.35 -20.70
C THR A 56 -15.53 14.98 -19.21
N SER A 57 -15.04 15.91 -18.38
CA SER A 57 -14.69 15.64 -16.99
C SER A 57 -15.73 16.12 -15.96
N GLY A 58 -16.58 17.09 -16.33
CA GLY A 58 -17.44 17.82 -15.41
C GLY A 58 -16.69 18.74 -14.42
N ARG A 59 -15.37 18.93 -14.58
CA ARG A 59 -14.49 19.68 -13.67
C ARG A 59 -14.22 21.10 -14.19
N LEU A 60 -14.19 22.08 -13.29
CA LEU A 60 -13.81 23.47 -13.56
C LEU A 60 -12.67 23.98 -12.65
N ASP A 61 -12.24 23.18 -11.68
CA ASP A 61 -11.11 23.46 -10.80
C ASP A 61 -9.78 23.46 -11.57
N ALA A 62 -8.93 24.46 -11.32
CA ALA A 62 -7.69 24.68 -12.06
C ALA A 62 -6.65 23.61 -11.74
N GLU A 63 -6.68 23.07 -10.52
CA GLU A 63 -5.80 22.03 -10.02
C GLU A 63 -5.86 20.78 -10.89
N TYR A 64 -7.07 20.31 -11.25
CA TYR A 64 -7.26 19.16 -12.13
C TYR A 64 -6.54 19.29 -13.48
N TYR A 65 -6.45 20.51 -14.01
CA TYR A 65 -5.85 20.79 -15.31
C TYR A 65 -4.37 21.18 -15.24
N GLN A 66 -3.64 20.93 -14.16
CA GLN A 66 -2.18 21.19 -14.16
C GLN A 66 -1.46 20.31 -15.20
N LEU A 67 -0.59 20.91 -16.02
CA LEU A 67 0.14 20.24 -17.11
C LEU A 67 0.96 19.03 -16.64
N LYS A 68 1.49 19.10 -15.41
CA LYS A 68 2.30 18.02 -14.79
C LYS A 68 1.60 16.66 -14.86
N TYR A 69 0.28 16.61 -14.71
CA TYR A 69 -0.48 15.35 -14.71
C TYR A 69 -0.57 14.74 -16.10
N GLU A 70 -0.89 15.56 -17.11
CA GLU A 70 -0.95 15.10 -18.50
C GLU A 70 0.40 14.66 -19.01
N GLN A 71 1.46 15.40 -18.66
CA GLN A 71 2.83 15.06 -19.03
C GLN A 71 3.23 13.67 -18.55
N VAL A 72 2.97 13.34 -17.29
CA VAL A 72 3.30 12.02 -16.73
C VAL A 72 2.45 10.92 -17.35
N VAL A 73 1.15 11.12 -17.49
CA VAL A 73 0.28 10.11 -18.11
C VAL A 73 0.64 9.89 -19.58
N ASN A 74 0.86 10.97 -20.36
CA ASN A 74 1.25 10.86 -21.77
C ASN A 74 2.59 10.16 -21.93
N LYS A 75 3.56 10.44 -21.05
CA LYS A 75 4.86 9.76 -21.05
C LYS A 75 4.72 8.26 -20.84
N VAL A 76 3.87 7.83 -19.91
CA VAL A 76 3.58 6.40 -19.70
C VAL A 76 2.87 5.80 -20.90
N LYS A 77 1.91 6.52 -21.50
CA LYS A 77 1.15 6.06 -22.67
C LYS A 77 1.99 5.90 -23.95
N THR A 78 3.23 6.41 -23.99
CA THR A 78 4.15 6.15 -25.12
C THR A 78 4.76 4.74 -25.07
N LYS A 79 4.59 4.02 -23.96
CA LYS A 79 5.03 2.63 -23.76
C LYS A 79 3.79 1.73 -23.58
N PRO A 80 3.92 0.40 -23.59
CA PRO A 80 2.77 -0.47 -23.29
C PRO A 80 2.18 -0.12 -21.92
N TYR A 81 0.86 0.03 -21.88
CA TYR A 81 0.09 0.36 -20.68
C TYR A 81 -1.26 -0.33 -20.74
N ASP A 82 -1.94 -0.38 -19.60
CA ASP A 82 -3.34 -0.78 -19.52
C ASP A 82 -4.08 0.08 -18.49
N THR A 83 -5.41 -0.03 -18.45
CA THR A 83 -6.22 0.54 -17.39
C THR A 83 -6.35 -0.42 -16.22
N LEU A 84 -6.54 0.11 -15.01
CA LEU A 84 -6.66 -0.73 -13.82
C LEU A 84 -7.86 -1.69 -13.92
N GLU A 85 -8.98 -1.26 -14.50
CA GLU A 85 -10.14 -2.11 -14.76
C GLU A 85 -9.78 -3.38 -15.55
N ASN A 86 -8.89 -3.29 -16.54
CA ASN A 86 -8.47 -4.46 -17.33
C ASN A 86 -7.53 -5.40 -16.57
N LEU A 87 -6.84 -4.91 -15.55
CA LEU A 87 -5.82 -5.65 -14.80
C LEU A 87 -6.36 -6.36 -13.58
N VAL A 88 -7.38 -5.81 -12.94
CA VAL A 88 -7.91 -6.31 -11.67
C VAL A 88 -9.43 -6.41 -11.64
N GLU A 89 -9.94 -7.30 -10.81
CA GLU A 89 -11.28 -7.21 -10.25
C GLU A 89 -11.26 -6.26 -9.05
N ILE A 90 -12.24 -5.37 -8.96
CA ILE A 90 -12.34 -4.35 -7.90
C ILE A 90 -13.55 -4.65 -7.03
N ASP A 91 -13.29 -5.12 -5.81
CA ASP A 91 -14.32 -5.33 -4.80
C ASP A 91 -14.31 -4.19 -3.77
N LYS A 92 -15.48 -3.91 -3.19
CA LYS A 92 -15.64 -2.99 -2.05
C LYS A 92 -15.95 -3.78 -0.79
N SER A 93 -15.37 -3.34 0.33
CA SER A 93 -15.83 -3.78 1.64
C SER A 93 -17.15 -3.11 2.04
N ILE A 94 -17.65 -3.47 3.22
CA ILE A 94 -18.88 -2.93 3.81
C ILE A 94 -18.57 -1.86 4.86
N GLU A 95 -19.40 -0.82 4.92
CA GLU A 95 -19.29 0.21 5.95
C GLU A 95 -20.26 -0.09 7.11
N PRO A 96 -19.76 -0.45 8.31
CA PRO A 96 -20.62 -0.84 9.42
C PRO A 96 -21.31 0.33 10.12
N GLY A 97 -20.80 1.55 9.96
CA GLY A 97 -21.29 2.75 10.64
C GLY A 97 -20.86 2.84 12.10
N SER A 98 -20.64 4.06 12.59
CA SER A 98 -20.04 4.33 13.90
C SER A 98 -20.82 3.75 15.08
N LYS A 99 -22.15 3.59 14.96
CA LYS A 99 -23.02 2.95 15.96
C LYS A 99 -22.65 1.50 16.28
N ASN A 100 -21.93 0.83 15.38
CA ASN A 100 -21.53 -0.57 15.52
C ASN A 100 -20.09 -0.73 16.03
N TYR A 101 -19.40 0.37 16.34
CA TYR A 101 -18.05 0.33 16.90
C TYR A 101 -18.08 -0.07 18.37
N VAL A 102 -17.21 -1.01 18.73
CA VAL A 102 -17.04 -1.55 20.08
C VAL A 102 -15.55 -1.61 20.42
N GLU A 103 -15.23 -1.77 21.69
CA GLU A 103 -13.84 -1.92 22.15
C GLU A 103 -13.23 -3.27 21.78
N ASN A 104 -14.05 -4.34 21.79
CA ASN A 104 -13.63 -5.70 21.48
C ASN A 104 -14.63 -6.36 20.52
N GLY A 105 -14.14 -6.92 19.42
CA GLY A 105 -15.00 -7.48 18.38
C GLY A 105 -14.22 -7.94 17.15
N LEU A 106 -14.86 -7.95 15.98
CA LEU A 106 -14.17 -8.23 14.72
C LEU A 106 -13.30 -7.02 14.33
N PRO A 107 -12.00 -7.21 14.06
CA PRO A 107 -11.12 -6.13 13.62
C PRO A 107 -11.65 -5.36 12.41
N PHE A 108 -11.65 -4.01 12.52
CA PHE A 108 -12.02 -3.10 11.44
C PHE A 108 -10.83 -2.25 11.01
N MET A 109 -10.32 -2.52 9.82
CA MET A 109 -9.16 -1.82 9.24
C MET A 109 -9.64 -0.54 8.53
N ARG A 110 -9.24 0.63 9.03
CA ARG A 110 -9.54 1.93 8.40
C ARG A 110 -8.36 2.35 7.52
N VAL A 111 -8.56 3.40 6.72
CA VAL A 111 -7.48 3.97 5.89
C VAL A 111 -6.28 4.40 6.74
N ALA A 112 -6.51 4.93 7.94
CA ALA A 112 -5.44 5.32 8.87
C ALA A 112 -4.57 4.14 9.34
N ASP A 113 -5.09 2.92 9.24
CA ASP A 113 -4.42 1.70 9.68
C ASP A 113 -3.69 1.00 8.50
N LEU A 114 -3.79 1.56 7.28
CA LEU A 114 -3.20 1.06 6.03
C LEU A 114 -2.00 1.92 5.60
N SER A 115 -0.89 1.27 5.27
CA SER A 115 0.29 1.90 4.66
C SER A 115 0.85 1.04 3.53
N LYS A 116 1.72 1.62 2.69
CA LYS A 116 2.45 0.84 1.67
C LYS A 116 3.33 -0.27 2.26
N ASN A 117 3.66 -0.17 3.55
CA ASN A 117 4.56 -1.07 4.27
C ASN A 117 3.84 -2.13 5.10
N GLY A 118 2.50 -2.14 5.12
CA GLY A 118 1.72 -3.06 5.93
C GLY A 118 0.51 -2.42 6.60
N LEU A 119 -0.10 -3.22 7.46
CA LEU A 119 -1.24 -2.85 8.28
C LEU A 119 -0.78 -2.67 9.73
N SER A 120 -1.25 -1.61 10.39
CA SER A 120 -1.07 -1.45 11.83
C SER A 120 -2.15 -2.19 12.60
N GLU A 121 -1.99 -2.25 13.93
CA GLU A 121 -3.03 -2.78 14.81
C GLU A 121 -4.33 -1.94 14.69
N PRO A 122 -5.48 -2.60 14.48
CA PRO A 122 -6.75 -1.93 14.25
C PRO A 122 -7.22 -1.23 15.53
N GLN A 123 -7.55 0.05 15.40
CA GLN A 123 -8.04 0.86 16.53
C GLN A 123 -9.57 0.80 16.71
N LYS A 124 -10.26 0.06 15.83
CA LYS A 124 -11.72 -0.09 15.85
C LYS A 124 -12.11 -1.53 15.63
N TYR A 125 -13.16 -1.95 16.33
CA TYR A 125 -13.72 -3.29 16.25
C TYR A 125 -15.23 -3.22 16.04
N ILE A 126 -15.79 -4.23 15.38
CA ILE A 126 -17.20 -4.30 15.03
C ILE A 126 -17.96 -5.25 15.95
N SER A 127 -19.16 -4.82 16.33
CA SER A 127 -20.06 -5.55 17.22
C SER A 127 -20.47 -6.92 16.66
N LYS A 128 -20.68 -7.89 17.56
CA LYS A 128 -21.25 -9.21 17.21
C LYS A 128 -22.61 -9.12 16.53
N TYR A 129 -23.39 -8.09 16.86
CA TYR A 129 -24.70 -7.83 16.27
C TYR A 129 -24.58 -7.58 14.76
N PHE A 130 -23.74 -6.62 14.36
CA PHE A 130 -23.50 -6.33 12.95
C PHE A 130 -22.94 -7.54 12.20
N ILE A 131 -22.05 -8.30 12.85
CA ILE A 131 -21.49 -9.52 12.27
C ILE A 131 -22.57 -10.54 11.96
N LYS A 132 -23.49 -10.78 12.90
CA LYS A 132 -24.59 -11.73 12.74
C LYS A 132 -25.55 -11.32 11.63
N GLU A 133 -25.88 -10.03 11.52
CA GLU A 133 -26.75 -9.51 10.45
C GLU A 133 -26.11 -9.62 9.05
N ASN A 134 -24.78 -9.66 8.96
CA ASN A 134 -24.04 -9.61 7.70
C ASN A 134 -23.11 -10.83 7.52
N GLN A 135 -23.42 -11.96 8.17
CA GLN A 135 -22.48 -13.07 8.34
C GLN A 135 -21.92 -13.60 7.02
N ASP A 136 -22.80 -13.85 6.03
CA ASP A 136 -22.40 -14.39 4.72
C ASP A 136 -21.48 -13.41 3.99
N LYS A 137 -21.89 -12.13 3.90
CA LYS A 137 -21.09 -11.06 3.28
C LYS A 137 -19.73 -10.90 3.96
N ILE A 138 -19.69 -10.91 5.29
CA ILE A 138 -18.43 -10.71 6.04
C ILE A 138 -17.41 -11.81 5.74
N ASN A 139 -17.86 -13.06 5.55
CA ASN A 139 -16.94 -14.15 5.24
C ASN A 139 -16.26 -13.97 3.89
N ASP A 140 -17.01 -13.47 2.89
CA ASP A 140 -16.50 -13.19 1.55
C ASP A 140 -15.64 -11.92 1.51
N LEU A 141 -15.96 -10.93 2.35
CA LEU A 141 -15.25 -9.65 2.43
C LEU A 141 -13.96 -9.69 3.25
N LYS A 142 -13.64 -10.79 3.94
CA LYS A 142 -12.38 -10.94 4.67
C LYS A 142 -11.21 -11.02 3.67
N PRO A 143 -10.30 -10.02 3.65
CA PRO A 143 -9.20 -10.01 2.70
C PRO A 143 -8.32 -11.24 2.82
N LYS A 144 -7.99 -11.85 1.69
CA LYS A 144 -7.12 -13.03 1.64
C LYS A 144 -5.70 -12.61 1.28
N LYS A 145 -4.73 -13.47 1.61
CA LYS A 145 -3.37 -13.37 1.09
C LYS A 145 -3.42 -13.23 -0.43
N GLY A 146 -2.68 -12.29 -1.00
CA GLY A 146 -2.70 -12.01 -2.43
C GLY A 146 -3.60 -10.85 -2.86
N THR A 147 -4.54 -10.43 -1.99
CA THR A 147 -5.38 -9.25 -2.27
C THR A 147 -4.54 -7.98 -2.11
N ILE A 148 -4.66 -7.05 -3.06
CA ILE A 148 -4.08 -5.71 -2.94
C ILE A 148 -5.14 -4.80 -2.32
N LEU A 149 -4.85 -4.25 -1.16
CA LEU A 149 -5.69 -3.23 -0.52
C LEU A 149 -5.34 -1.87 -1.09
N PHE A 150 -6.33 -1.09 -1.53
CA PHE A 150 -6.12 0.20 -2.19
C PHE A 150 -7.05 1.29 -1.65
N SER A 151 -6.51 2.37 -1.09
CA SER A 151 -7.33 3.44 -0.50
C SER A 151 -7.90 4.39 -1.56
N LYS A 152 -9.22 4.63 -1.47
CA LYS A 152 -9.93 5.57 -2.35
C LYS A 152 -10.42 6.84 -1.64
N ASP A 153 -10.45 6.86 -0.31
CA ASP A 153 -10.85 8.04 0.47
C ASP A 153 -9.78 8.43 1.50
N GLY A 154 -9.74 9.70 1.87
CA GLY A 154 -8.77 10.23 2.84
C GLY A 154 -7.36 10.26 2.25
N SER A 155 -6.48 9.39 2.72
CA SER A 155 -5.16 9.19 2.10
C SER A 155 -5.30 8.31 0.85
N VAL A 156 -5.70 8.93 -0.26
CA VAL A 156 -5.98 8.25 -1.53
C VAL A 156 -4.72 7.67 -2.18
N GLY A 157 -4.86 6.52 -2.86
CA GLY A 157 -3.81 5.95 -3.68
C GLY A 157 -2.78 5.07 -2.95
N ILE A 158 -2.97 4.74 -1.68
CA ILE A 158 -2.06 3.84 -0.96
C ILE A 158 -2.41 2.40 -1.31
N ALA A 159 -1.43 1.64 -1.81
CA ALA A 159 -1.60 0.21 -2.11
C ALA A 159 -0.76 -0.68 -1.19
N TYR A 160 -1.32 -1.81 -0.75
CA TYR A 160 -0.58 -2.84 0.00
C TYR A 160 -0.97 -4.25 -0.44
N HIS A 161 0.02 -5.07 -0.79
CA HIS A 161 -0.16 -6.47 -1.15
C HIS A 161 -0.19 -7.34 0.12
N LEU A 162 -1.35 -7.91 0.45
CA LEU A 162 -1.52 -8.72 1.65
C LEU A 162 -0.68 -10.00 1.64
N ARG A 163 0.18 -10.15 2.65
CA ARG A 163 1.07 -11.32 2.81
C ARG A 163 0.49 -12.45 3.64
N LYS A 164 -0.58 -12.16 4.39
CA LYS A 164 -1.35 -13.12 5.19
C LYS A 164 -2.84 -12.81 5.08
N ASN A 165 -3.68 -13.81 5.32
CA ASN A 165 -5.12 -13.58 5.46
C ASN A 165 -5.37 -12.60 6.61
N TYR A 166 -6.29 -11.67 6.41
CA TYR A 166 -6.70 -10.74 7.45
C TYR A 166 -8.03 -11.21 8.05
N ASN A 167 -8.02 -11.52 9.35
CA ASN A 167 -9.20 -12.00 10.07
C ASN A 167 -10.07 -10.84 10.58
N GLY A 168 -10.41 -9.93 9.66
CA GLY A 168 -11.22 -8.74 9.90
C GLY A 168 -11.81 -8.23 8.58
N ILE A 169 -12.55 -7.13 8.64
CA ILE A 169 -13.04 -6.42 7.45
C ILE A 169 -12.37 -5.05 7.35
N THR A 170 -12.33 -4.48 6.15
CA THR A 170 -11.80 -3.13 5.92
C THR A 170 -12.94 -2.12 5.80
N SER A 171 -12.65 -0.82 5.94
CA SER A 171 -13.58 0.22 5.54
C SER A 171 -13.90 0.13 4.05
N SER A 172 -15.10 0.59 3.68
CA SER A 172 -15.51 0.77 2.27
C SER A 172 -14.63 1.76 1.50
N ALA A 173 -13.85 2.58 2.22
CA ALA A 173 -12.79 3.44 1.69
C ALA A 173 -11.54 2.70 1.20
N ILE A 174 -11.43 1.40 1.46
CA ILE A 174 -10.34 0.54 1.00
C ILE A 174 -10.93 -0.48 0.02
N LEU A 175 -10.51 -0.38 -1.23
CA LEU A 175 -10.83 -1.32 -2.29
C LEU A 175 -9.98 -2.59 -2.16
N HIS A 176 -10.53 -3.71 -2.56
CA HIS A 176 -9.83 -4.99 -2.66
C HIS A 176 -9.62 -5.28 -4.14
N LEU A 177 -8.36 -5.26 -4.58
CA LEU A 177 -7.99 -5.53 -5.95
C LEU A 177 -7.45 -6.96 -6.07
N LYS A 178 -7.99 -7.72 -7.03
CA LYS A 178 -7.50 -9.07 -7.37
C LYS A 178 -7.02 -9.07 -8.81
N VAL A 179 -5.76 -9.43 -9.04
CA VAL A 179 -5.20 -9.53 -10.40
C VAL A 179 -5.94 -10.60 -11.21
N LYS A 180 -6.45 -10.20 -12.38
CA LYS A 180 -7.18 -11.08 -13.32
C LYS A 180 -6.27 -12.09 -14.00
N ASP A 181 -5.09 -11.64 -14.46
CA ASP A 181 -4.13 -12.47 -15.17
C ASP A 181 -2.70 -12.25 -14.66
N LYS A 182 -2.21 -13.21 -13.87
CA LYS A 182 -0.87 -13.18 -13.27
C LYS A 182 0.26 -13.48 -14.26
N SER A 183 -0.06 -13.96 -15.46
CA SER A 183 0.92 -14.14 -16.54
C SER A 183 1.23 -12.82 -17.26
N LYS A 184 0.32 -11.84 -17.16
CA LYS A 184 0.47 -10.50 -17.72
C LYS A 184 1.04 -9.50 -16.71
N ILE A 185 0.57 -9.58 -15.45
CA ILE A 185 0.99 -8.63 -14.42
C ILE A 185 1.21 -9.30 -13.05
N ILE A 186 2.36 -9.05 -12.44
CA ILE A 186 2.70 -9.60 -11.14
C ILE A 186 2.09 -8.72 -10.02
N PRO A 187 1.38 -9.27 -9.02
CA PRO A 187 0.74 -8.49 -7.96
C PRO A 187 1.68 -7.56 -7.18
N GLU A 188 2.89 -8.02 -6.87
CA GLU A 188 3.93 -7.25 -6.20
C GLU A 188 4.37 -6.04 -7.04
N TYR A 189 4.60 -6.26 -8.34
CA TYR A 189 4.89 -5.20 -9.29
C TYR A 189 3.73 -4.20 -9.41
N LEU A 190 2.49 -4.69 -9.57
CA LEU A 190 1.31 -3.82 -9.66
C LEU A 190 1.18 -2.96 -8.40
N THR A 191 1.40 -3.53 -7.22
CA THR A 191 1.38 -2.80 -5.95
C THR A 191 2.42 -1.69 -5.90
N LEU A 192 3.64 -1.95 -6.39
CA LEU A 192 4.67 -0.92 -6.53
C LEU A 192 4.22 0.18 -7.51
N ALA A 193 3.69 -0.21 -8.68
CA ALA A 193 3.22 0.72 -9.70
C ALA A 193 2.09 1.62 -9.20
N LEU A 194 1.14 1.09 -8.40
CA LEU A 194 0.06 1.85 -7.77
C LEU A 194 0.57 2.87 -6.74
N ASN A 195 1.65 2.55 -6.01
CA ASN A 195 2.30 3.49 -5.10
C ASN A 195 3.28 4.44 -5.80
N SER A 196 3.58 4.24 -7.09
CA SER A 196 4.54 5.04 -7.82
C SER A 196 4.04 6.46 -8.09
N LYS A 197 4.97 7.38 -8.38
CA LYS A 197 4.63 8.77 -8.68
C LYS A 197 3.61 8.92 -9.82
N VAL A 198 3.59 7.98 -10.77
CA VAL A 198 2.63 7.95 -11.88
C VAL A 198 1.20 7.84 -11.41
N VAL A 199 0.90 6.84 -10.59
CA VAL A 199 -0.47 6.60 -10.11
C VAL A 199 -0.82 7.61 -9.02
N GLN A 200 0.14 8.00 -8.17
CA GLN A 200 -0.09 9.07 -7.20
C GLN A 200 -0.49 10.40 -7.85
N MET A 201 0.08 10.74 -9.01
CA MET A 201 -0.32 11.94 -9.74
C MET A 201 -1.71 11.84 -10.37
N GLN A 202 -2.11 10.65 -10.81
CA GLN A 202 -3.49 10.42 -11.26
C GLN A 202 -4.47 10.54 -10.08
N ALA A 203 -4.10 10.01 -8.91
CA ALA A 203 -4.85 10.18 -7.67
C ALA A 203 -5.00 11.65 -7.27
N GLU A 204 -3.89 12.40 -7.26
CA GLU A 204 -3.84 13.83 -6.94
C GLU A 204 -4.69 14.66 -7.91
N ARG A 205 -4.70 14.29 -9.20
CA ARG A 205 -5.54 14.93 -10.22
C ARG A 205 -7.02 14.62 -10.01
N ASP A 206 -7.38 13.35 -9.88
CA ASP A 206 -8.77 12.90 -10.00
C ASP A 206 -9.51 12.97 -8.66
N ALA A 207 -8.84 12.79 -7.53
CA ALA A 207 -9.47 12.88 -6.22
C ALA A 207 -9.97 14.31 -5.95
N GLY A 208 -11.20 14.42 -5.43
CA GLY A 208 -11.81 15.71 -5.08
C GLY A 208 -12.40 15.70 -3.68
N GLY A 209 -12.74 16.87 -3.16
CA GLY A 209 -13.34 17.05 -1.84
C GLY A 209 -12.54 18.02 -0.96
N SER A 210 -13.23 18.85 -0.18
CA SER A 210 -12.59 19.94 0.57
C SER A 210 -11.96 19.50 1.90
N ILE A 211 -12.51 18.47 2.55
CA ILE A 211 -12.04 17.99 3.87
C ILE A 211 -11.49 16.56 3.75
N ILE A 212 -12.24 15.68 3.07
CA ILE A 212 -11.83 14.30 2.80
C ILE A 212 -11.81 14.14 1.30
N LEU A 213 -10.64 13.78 0.77
CA LEU A 213 -10.48 13.43 -0.64
C LEU A 213 -11.24 12.14 -0.92
N HIS A 214 -11.93 12.12 -2.05
CA HIS A 214 -12.66 10.99 -2.58
C HIS A 214 -12.23 10.77 -4.03
N TRP A 215 -11.69 9.59 -4.30
CA TRP A 215 -11.38 9.13 -5.65
C TRP A 215 -12.45 8.13 -6.07
N ARG A 216 -13.26 8.49 -7.07
CA ARG A 216 -14.41 7.67 -7.45
C ARG A 216 -13.92 6.38 -8.09
N VAL A 217 -14.66 5.28 -7.88
CA VAL A 217 -14.26 3.98 -8.45
C VAL A 217 -14.21 4.01 -9.97
N GLY A 218 -15.12 4.72 -10.63
CA GLY A 218 -15.05 4.92 -12.09
C GLY A 218 -13.81 5.70 -12.56
N GLU A 219 -13.26 6.59 -11.73
CA GLU A 219 -11.99 7.27 -12.04
C GLU A 219 -10.82 6.30 -11.80
N ILE A 220 -10.87 5.49 -10.72
CA ILE A 220 -9.87 4.47 -10.39
C ILE A 220 -9.78 3.37 -11.46
N GLU A 221 -10.91 2.92 -12.00
CA GLU A 221 -10.99 1.96 -13.10
C GLU A 221 -10.17 2.41 -14.33
N ASN A 222 -10.14 3.72 -14.57
CA ASN A 222 -9.43 4.35 -15.69
C ASN A 222 -7.96 4.70 -15.40
N VAL A 223 -7.44 4.36 -14.22
CA VAL A 223 -6.02 4.59 -13.87
C VAL A 223 -5.12 3.89 -14.87
N VAL A 224 -4.22 4.66 -15.46
CA VAL A 224 -3.21 4.15 -16.40
C VAL A 224 -2.08 3.52 -15.60
N VAL A 225 -1.84 2.23 -15.85
CA VAL A 225 -0.76 1.45 -15.24
C VAL A 225 0.22 1.02 -16.35
N PRO A 226 1.53 1.29 -16.21
CA PRO A 226 2.53 0.83 -17.18
C PRO A 226 2.63 -0.70 -17.17
N ILE A 227 2.75 -1.29 -18.36
CA ILE A 227 3.05 -2.72 -18.55
C ILE A 227 4.49 -2.83 -19.06
N ILE A 228 5.40 -3.21 -18.16
CA ILE A 228 6.81 -3.41 -18.49
C ILE A 228 7.07 -4.89 -18.79
N ASP A 229 8.27 -5.18 -19.30
CA ASP A 229 8.74 -6.55 -19.54
C ASP A 229 8.52 -7.46 -18.31
N PHE A 230 8.01 -8.67 -18.54
CA PHE A 230 7.65 -9.58 -17.46
C PHE A 230 8.86 -10.00 -16.61
N GLY A 231 10.04 -10.15 -17.23
CA GLY A 231 11.28 -10.41 -16.51
C GLY A 231 11.66 -9.26 -15.56
N LYS A 232 11.45 -8.02 -15.99
CA LYS A 232 11.60 -6.83 -15.14
C LYS A 232 10.57 -6.76 -14.02
N GLN A 233 9.31 -7.13 -14.29
CA GLN A 233 8.31 -7.26 -13.24
C GLN A 233 8.74 -8.29 -12.17
N GLN A 234 9.29 -9.43 -12.60
CA GLN A 234 9.77 -10.47 -11.68
C GLN A 234 10.98 -9.99 -10.86
N GLN A 235 11.91 -9.27 -11.49
CA GLN A 235 13.04 -8.65 -10.78
C GLN A 235 12.54 -7.68 -9.70
N ILE A 236 11.58 -6.80 -10.04
CA ILE A 236 10.94 -5.90 -9.09
C ILE A 236 10.26 -6.68 -7.98
N ALA A 237 9.46 -7.69 -8.31
CA ALA A 237 8.74 -8.50 -7.33
C ALA A 237 9.70 -9.14 -6.32
N ASN A 238 10.82 -9.69 -6.78
CA ASN A 238 11.85 -10.29 -5.91
C ASN A 238 12.48 -9.26 -4.97
N LEU A 239 12.81 -8.05 -5.45
CA LEU A 239 13.33 -6.97 -4.61
C LEU A 239 12.30 -6.53 -3.57
N ILE A 240 11.02 -6.46 -3.94
CA ILE A 240 9.94 -6.15 -3.00
C ILE A 240 9.83 -7.25 -1.93
N GLU A 241 9.82 -8.53 -2.30
CA GLU A 241 9.82 -9.64 -1.33
C GLU A 241 11.03 -9.58 -0.38
N GLN A 242 12.23 -9.34 -0.92
CA GLN A 242 13.45 -9.20 -0.13
C GLN A 242 13.35 -8.03 0.85
N SER A 243 12.89 -6.86 0.39
CA SER A 243 12.68 -5.68 1.23
C SER A 243 11.73 -5.99 2.40
N PHE A 244 10.58 -6.60 2.12
CA PHE A 244 9.63 -6.98 3.17
C PHE A 244 10.19 -8.02 4.15
N SER A 245 11.03 -8.95 3.68
CA SER A 245 11.71 -9.92 4.54
C SER A 245 12.69 -9.24 5.50
N LEU A 246 13.53 -8.33 4.98
CA LEU A 246 14.47 -7.53 5.76
C LEU A 246 13.75 -6.64 6.79
N LYS A 247 12.63 -6.01 6.39
CA LYS A 247 11.78 -5.25 7.31
C LYS A 247 11.24 -6.11 8.45
N LYS A 248 10.72 -7.31 8.13
CA LYS A 248 10.22 -8.24 9.14
C LYS A 248 11.33 -8.70 10.09
N GLN A 249 12.53 -8.92 9.57
CA GLN A 249 13.71 -9.25 10.37
C GLN A 249 14.06 -8.10 11.33
N SER A 250 14.10 -6.87 10.85
CA SER A 250 14.32 -5.68 11.70
C SER A 250 13.27 -5.58 12.80
N GLU A 251 11.99 -5.68 12.46
CA GLU A 251 10.88 -5.64 13.42
C GLU A 251 11.04 -6.74 14.48
N HIS A 252 11.36 -7.97 14.09
CA HIS A 252 11.61 -9.06 15.03
C HIS A 252 12.80 -8.78 15.95
N LEU A 253 13.94 -8.37 15.40
CA LEU A 253 15.15 -8.05 16.20
C LEU A 253 14.88 -6.93 17.20
N LEU A 254 14.12 -5.91 16.79
CA LEU A 254 13.74 -4.79 17.65
C LEU A 254 12.81 -5.24 18.79
N GLU A 255 11.81 -6.08 18.51
CA GLU A 255 10.93 -6.63 19.55
C GLU A 255 11.71 -7.52 20.53
N VAL A 256 12.61 -8.37 20.04
CA VAL A 256 13.48 -9.17 20.91
C VAL A 256 14.35 -8.27 21.79
N ALA A 257 14.92 -7.20 21.25
CA ALA A 257 15.72 -6.24 22.02
C ALA A 257 14.88 -5.52 23.09
N LYS A 258 13.68 -5.06 22.75
CA LYS A 258 12.75 -4.41 23.70
C LYS A 258 12.41 -5.34 24.87
N THR A 259 11.94 -6.55 24.57
CA THR A 259 11.60 -7.54 25.61
C THR A 259 12.83 -7.91 26.44
N ALA A 260 14.02 -7.99 25.84
CA ALA A 260 15.23 -8.24 26.60
C ALA A 260 15.55 -7.10 27.57
N VAL A 261 15.32 -5.83 27.21
CA VAL A 261 15.48 -4.69 28.12
C VAL A 261 14.48 -4.78 29.28
N GLU A 262 13.22 -5.12 29.00
CA GLU A 262 12.20 -5.33 30.04
C GLU A 262 12.63 -6.42 31.03
N ILE A 263 13.12 -7.57 30.54
CA ILE A 263 13.63 -8.66 31.39
C ILE A 263 14.84 -8.23 32.22
N VAL A 264 15.74 -7.40 31.67
CA VAL A 264 16.88 -6.87 32.44
C VAL A 264 16.41 -6.01 33.62
N ILE A 265 15.35 -5.21 33.41
CA ILE A 265 14.79 -4.31 34.43
C ILE A 265 14.05 -5.11 35.50
N GLU A 266 13.24 -6.08 35.10
CA GLU A 266 12.38 -6.86 36.01
C GLU A 266 13.14 -7.98 36.73
N GLU A 267 14.14 -8.56 36.08
CA GLU A 267 14.88 -9.73 36.56
C GLU A 267 16.39 -9.47 36.58
N ASN A 268 17.12 -9.91 35.53
CA ASN A 268 18.56 -9.73 35.40
C ASN A 268 19.07 -10.02 33.97
N GLU A 269 20.33 -9.64 33.70
CA GLU A 269 20.98 -9.83 32.39
C GLU A 269 21.11 -11.29 31.95
N GLN A 270 21.28 -12.25 32.87
CA GLN A 270 21.49 -13.66 32.50
C GLN A 270 20.23 -14.25 31.85
N ILE A 271 19.05 -13.91 32.40
CA ILE A 271 17.76 -14.38 31.89
C ILE A 271 17.45 -13.73 30.54
N ALA A 272 17.71 -12.42 30.39
CA ALA A 272 17.57 -11.72 29.13
C ALA A 272 18.46 -12.32 28.03
N PHE A 273 19.72 -12.67 28.33
CA PHE A 273 20.61 -13.29 27.35
C PHE A 273 20.18 -14.71 26.95
N LYS A 274 19.62 -15.48 27.88
CA LYS A 274 19.02 -16.78 27.57
C LYS A 274 17.81 -16.63 26.65
N TYR A 275 16.96 -15.64 26.91
CA TYR A 275 15.82 -15.30 26.04
C TYR A 275 16.28 -14.94 24.62
N ILE A 276 17.25 -14.02 24.48
CA ILE A 276 17.79 -13.63 23.16
C ILE A 276 18.29 -14.85 22.39
N ASN A 277 19.14 -15.68 23.01
CA ASN A 277 19.70 -16.85 22.33
C ASN A 277 18.59 -17.82 21.88
N ASN A 278 17.56 -18.01 22.69
CA ASN A 278 16.42 -18.87 22.32
C ASN A 278 15.69 -18.31 21.09
N GLN A 279 15.37 -17.01 21.07
CA GLN A 279 14.65 -16.38 19.95
C GLN A 279 15.42 -16.46 18.64
N LEU A 280 16.74 -16.24 18.69
CA LEU A 280 17.60 -16.29 17.50
C LEU A 280 17.77 -17.72 16.95
N ASN A 281 17.76 -18.74 17.83
CA ASN A 281 17.89 -20.14 17.41
C ASN A 281 16.60 -20.73 16.83
N THR A 282 15.42 -20.21 17.18
CA THR A 282 14.14 -20.66 16.58
C THR A 282 13.87 -20.13 15.18
N ASN A 283 14.65 -19.15 14.70
CA ASN A 283 14.47 -18.51 13.39
C ASN A 283 15.60 -18.81 12.39
N GLY A 284 16.44 -19.82 12.68
CA GLY A 284 17.48 -20.33 11.79
C GLY A 284 17.02 -21.50 10.93
#